data_AF-A0A1X1WFT1-F1
#
_entry.id   AF-A0A1X1WFT1-F1
#
_cell.length_a   1.000
_cell.length_b   1.000
_cell.length_c   1.000
_cell.angle_alpha   90.00
_cell.angle_beta   90.00
_cell.angle_gamma   90.00
#
_symmetry.space_group_name_H-M   'P 1'
#
loop_
_entity.id
_entity.type
_entity.pdbx_description
1 polymer ?
#
loop_
_entity_poly.entity_id
_entity_poly.type
_entity_poly.pdbx_seq_one_letter_code
_entity_poly.pdbx_strand_id
1 'polypeptide(L)'
;MVTIMNITELRRALRAIGISDRVLAIGGRAEYSWCVEPSTDGMWEVFWYERGNKNGLVRLPSESDACYQILGRLAYSQVLAGTVTARQAFNSRPSPGTSQLLVEWAQSAGYAYTSNDHSGATIFWTDPGGETRFYIRRRFDDGFVLTSTQRASNEQFELAAPAVETIERHLVSRFAWGFRSRKRLPRLRLPNDPTEGAAGFDISEKDGDGFCTLTDHAHQVIAVARASATGVPELVALSHLVSHPLADIIASYEHPEGRPLFAV
;
A
#
# COMPACT_ATOMS: atom_id res chain seq x y z
N MET A 1 12.51 0.65 2.93
CA MET A 1 13.53 1.34 2.11
C MET A 1 12.93 1.57 0.73
N VAL A 2 12.53 2.81 0.40
CA VAL A 2 12.11 3.12 -0.98
C VAL A 2 13.33 2.91 -1.87
N THR A 3 13.22 2.00 -2.82
CA THR A 3 14.31 1.76 -3.77
C THR A 3 14.48 3.02 -4.59
N ILE A 4 15.61 3.72 -4.43
CA ILE A 4 15.94 4.87 -5.27
C ILE A 4 16.00 4.37 -6.71
N MET A 5 15.16 4.94 -7.58
CA MET A 5 15.12 4.57 -8.99
C MET A 5 16.33 5.21 -9.66
N ASN A 6 17.23 4.41 -10.21
CA ASN A 6 18.34 4.89 -11.02
C ASN A 6 18.21 4.34 -12.45
N ILE A 7 19.11 4.72 -13.33
CA ILE A 7 19.16 4.27 -14.73
C ILE A 7 19.11 2.74 -14.86
N THR A 8 19.76 2.00 -13.96
CA THR A 8 19.80 0.54 -13.98
C THR A 8 18.44 -0.06 -13.61
N GLU A 9 17.80 0.45 -12.56
CA GLU A 9 16.45 0.04 -12.16
C GLU A 9 15.39 0.44 -13.18
N LEU A 10 15.54 1.61 -13.81
CA LEU A 10 14.67 2.06 -14.90
C LEU A 10 14.70 1.07 -16.07
N ARG A 11 15.89 0.65 -16.54
CA ARG A 11 16.01 -0.36 -17.61
C ARG A 11 15.31 -1.66 -17.23
N ARG A 12 15.45 -2.09 -15.98
CA ARG A 12 14.79 -3.29 -15.47
C ARG A 12 13.26 -3.15 -15.51
N ALA A 13 12.73 -2.02 -15.06
CA ALA A 13 11.30 -1.73 -15.06
C ALA A 13 10.72 -1.67 -16.48
N LEU A 14 11.38 -0.95 -17.39
CA LEU A 14 10.91 -0.79 -18.78
C LEU A 14 10.89 -2.12 -19.54
N ARG A 15 11.92 -2.97 -19.37
CA ARG A 15 11.92 -4.32 -19.93
C ARG A 15 10.79 -5.20 -19.37
N ALA A 16 10.50 -5.09 -18.07
CA ALA A 16 9.41 -5.86 -17.45
C ALA A 16 8.04 -5.52 -18.04
N ILE A 17 7.81 -4.26 -18.42
CA ILE A 17 6.58 -3.80 -19.09
C ILE A 17 6.62 -3.91 -20.62
N GLY A 18 7.63 -4.59 -21.18
CA GLY A 18 7.71 -4.89 -22.61
C GLY A 18 8.21 -3.74 -23.49
N ILE A 19 8.79 -2.69 -22.90
CA ILE A 19 9.39 -1.57 -23.62
C ILE A 19 10.86 -1.90 -23.91
N SER A 20 11.21 -1.91 -25.19
CA SER A 20 12.56 -2.20 -25.66
C SER A 20 13.54 -1.09 -25.29
N ASP A 21 14.75 -1.47 -24.87
CA ASP A 21 15.86 -0.54 -24.64
C ASP A 21 16.23 0.26 -25.90
N ARG A 22 15.78 -0.17 -27.09
CA ARG A 22 16.02 0.54 -28.36
C ARG A 22 15.24 1.85 -28.52
N VAL A 23 14.22 2.07 -27.69
CA VAL A 23 13.43 3.32 -27.70
C VAL A 23 14.05 4.38 -26.78
N LEU A 24 15.13 4.03 -26.07
CA LEU A 24 15.74 4.85 -25.04
C LEU A 24 17.24 5.04 -25.26
N ALA A 25 17.69 6.29 -25.15
CA ALA A 25 19.07 6.65 -24.96
C ALA A 25 19.28 7.02 -23.49
N ILE A 26 19.82 6.09 -22.71
CA ILE A 26 19.97 6.28 -21.26
C ILE A 26 21.42 6.62 -20.94
N GLY A 27 21.66 7.81 -20.37
CA GLY A 27 22.99 8.36 -20.14
C GLY A 27 23.62 9.01 -21.38
N GLY A 28 22.81 9.34 -22.40
CA GLY A 28 23.28 9.94 -23.64
C GLY A 28 22.14 10.27 -24.60
N ARG A 29 22.48 10.51 -25.87
CA ARG A 29 21.53 10.90 -26.92
C ARG A 29 21.56 9.92 -28.09
N ALA A 30 20.38 9.55 -28.60
CA ALA A 30 20.23 8.84 -29.86
C ALA A 30 19.05 9.43 -30.64
N GLU A 31 19.15 9.45 -31.96
CA GLU A 31 18.07 9.92 -32.84
C GLU A 31 16.83 9.03 -32.71
N TYR A 32 15.65 9.66 -32.83
CA TYR A 32 14.33 9.02 -32.70
C TYR A 32 14.18 8.18 -31.42
N SER A 33 14.67 8.71 -30.30
CA SER A 33 14.66 8.02 -29.01
C SER A 33 14.30 8.97 -27.86
N TRP A 34 13.77 8.42 -26.78
CA TRP A 34 13.67 9.13 -25.51
C TRP A 34 15.03 9.15 -24.82
N CYS A 35 15.50 10.35 -24.46
CA CYS A 35 16.79 10.56 -23.83
C CYS A 35 16.61 10.90 -22.35
N VAL A 36 17.47 10.32 -21.51
CA VAL A 36 17.66 10.73 -20.11
C VAL A 36 19.14 10.96 -19.88
N GLU A 37 19.54 12.19 -19.61
CA GLU A 37 20.96 12.55 -19.45
C GLU A 37 21.18 13.63 -18.39
N PRO A 38 22.36 13.65 -17.74
CA PRO A 38 22.75 14.77 -16.91
C PRO A 38 23.11 15.99 -17.78
N SER A 39 22.73 17.16 -17.31
CA SER A 39 23.11 18.47 -17.84
C SER A 39 24.34 19.02 -17.11
N THR A 40 25.05 19.95 -17.75
CA THR A 40 26.29 20.55 -17.23
C THR A 40 26.10 21.35 -15.94
N ASP A 41 24.86 21.74 -15.62
CA ASP A 41 24.48 22.45 -14.40
C ASP A 41 24.03 21.52 -13.27
N GLY A 42 24.21 20.20 -13.41
CA GLY A 42 23.87 19.20 -12.40
C GLY A 42 22.41 18.76 -12.39
N MET A 43 21.57 19.35 -13.25
CA MET A 43 20.19 18.92 -13.47
C MET A 43 20.14 17.70 -14.39
N TRP A 44 19.01 17.00 -14.42
CA TRP A 44 18.72 15.91 -15.34
C TRP A 44 17.70 16.33 -16.38
N GLU A 45 17.91 15.90 -17.62
CA GLU A 45 17.04 16.23 -18.74
C GLU A 45 16.37 14.99 -19.31
N VAL A 46 15.06 15.09 -19.55
CA VAL A 46 14.23 14.06 -20.19
C VAL A 46 13.56 14.67 -21.42
N PHE A 47 13.79 14.11 -22.60
CA PHE A 47 13.26 14.64 -23.86
C PHE A 47 13.19 13.57 -24.96
N TRP A 48 12.36 13.82 -25.98
CA TRP A 48 12.41 13.06 -27.23
C TRP A 48 13.40 13.72 -28.18
N TYR A 49 14.42 13.01 -28.61
CA TYR A 49 15.43 13.54 -29.53
C TYR A 49 15.12 13.15 -30.97
N GLU A 50 14.91 14.14 -31.81
CA GLU A 50 14.60 13.93 -33.22
C GLU A 50 15.11 15.09 -34.06
N ARG A 51 15.89 14.76 -35.10
CA ARG A 51 16.44 15.70 -36.08
C ARG A 51 17.24 16.83 -35.42
N GLY A 52 18.07 16.47 -34.44
CA GLY A 52 18.86 17.43 -33.68
C GLY A 52 18.11 18.22 -32.59
N ASN A 53 16.79 18.07 -32.47
CA ASN A 53 15.98 18.86 -31.55
C ASN A 53 15.56 18.08 -30.30
N LYS A 54 15.56 18.75 -29.15
CA LYS A 54 15.01 18.24 -27.88
C LYS A 54 13.54 18.60 -27.77
N ASN A 55 12.65 17.66 -28.08
CA ASN A 55 11.22 17.86 -28.02
C ASN A 55 10.66 17.46 -26.65
N GLY A 56 9.75 18.28 -26.11
CA GLY A 56 9.09 18.00 -24.83
C GLY A 56 10.06 17.93 -23.64
N LEU A 57 11.11 18.76 -23.66
CA LEU A 57 12.15 18.81 -22.64
C LEU A 57 11.58 19.09 -21.24
N VAL A 58 11.94 18.24 -20.29
CA VAL A 58 11.69 18.43 -18.86
C VAL A 58 13.05 18.38 -18.14
N ARG A 59 13.29 19.34 -17.23
CA ARG A 59 14.50 19.43 -16.41
C ARG A 59 14.16 19.12 -14.96
N LEU A 60 14.90 18.21 -14.34
CA LEU A 60 14.59 17.62 -13.04
C LEU A 60 15.84 17.63 -12.13
N PRO A 61 15.66 17.73 -10.80
CA PRO A 61 16.79 17.96 -9.90
C PRO A 61 17.61 16.69 -9.60
N SER A 62 17.10 15.50 -9.92
CA SER A 62 17.78 14.23 -9.64
C SER A 62 17.60 13.20 -10.75
N GLU A 63 18.52 12.22 -10.78
CA GLU A 63 18.43 11.04 -11.65
C GLU A 63 17.14 10.26 -11.40
N SER A 64 16.73 10.17 -10.12
CA SER A 64 15.55 9.42 -9.71
C SER A 64 14.27 10.04 -10.23
N ASP A 65 14.14 11.37 -10.15
CA ASP A 65 12.99 12.09 -10.70
C ASP A 65 12.92 11.93 -12.22
N ALA A 66 14.07 12.02 -12.90
CA ALA A 66 14.15 11.81 -14.34
C ALA A 66 13.75 10.39 -14.76
N CYS A 67 14.16 9.38 -13.98
CA CYS A 67 13.78 7.99 -14.21
C CYS A 67 12.27 7.77 -13.98
N TYR A 68 11.67 8.33 -12.93
CA TYR A 68 10.22 8.23 -12.72
C TYR A 68 9.41 8.95 -13.80
N GLN A 69 9.88 10.12 -14.23
CA GLN A 69 9.22 10.88 -15.29
C GLN A 69 9.13 10.08 -16.61
N ILE A 70 10.24 9.48 -17.04
CA ILE A 70 10.23 8.72 -18.28
C ILE A 70 9.48 7.39 -18.14
N LEU A 71 9.58 6.72 -16.99
CA LEU A 71 8.84 5.49 -16.70
C LEU A 71 7.32 5.74 -16.80
N GLY A 72 6.82 6.79 -16.15
CA GLY A 72 5.39 7.14 -16.18
C GLY A 72 4.91 7.46 -17.60
N ARG A 73 5.66 8.27 -18.35
CA ARG A 73 5.32 8.65 -19.73
C ARG A 73 5.27 7.45 -20.67
N LEU A 74 6.27 6.57 -20.59
CA LEU A 74 6.35 5.40 -21.45
C LEU A 74 5.34 4.33 -21.06
N ALA A 75 5.12 4.10 -19.77
CA ALA A 75 4.06 3.21 -19.30
C ALA A 75 2.67 3.69 -19.77
N TYR A 76 2.39 4.99 -19.68
CA TYR A 76 1.13 5.56 -20.18
C TYR A 76 0.96 5.38 -21.69
N SER A 77 2.02 5.54 -22.48
CA SER A 77 1.97 5.31 -23.94
C SER A 77 1.62 3.87 -24.29
N GLN A 78 2.09 2.90 -23.49
CA GLN A 78 1.77 1.49 -23.70
C GLN A 78 0.33 1.16 -23.29
N VAL A 79 -0.22 1.84 -22.28
CA VAL A 79 -1.64 1.74 -21.90
C VAL A 79 -2.52 2.24 -23.06
N LEU A 80 -2.19 3.37 -23.67
CA LEU A 80 -2.93 3.89 -24.83
C LEU A 80 -2.79 3.01 -26.08
N ALA A 81 -1.63 2.39 -26.29
CA ALA A 81 -1.38 1.50 -27.42
C ALA A 81 -2.00 0.09 -27.25
N GLY A 82 -2.58 -0.22 -26.08
CA GLY A 82 -3.14 -1.53 -25.75
C GLY A 82 -2.10 -2.66 -25.62
N THR A 83 -0.82 -2.34 -25.77
CA THR A 83 0.34 -3.25 -25.68
C THR A 83 0.75 -3.51 -24.23
N VAL A 84 0.58 -2.52 -23.35
CA VAL A 84 0.38 -2.75 -21.92
C VAL A 84 -1.13 -2.70 -21.69
N THR A 85 -1.78 -3.84 -21.89
CA THR A 85 -2.86 -4.18 -20.96
C THR A 85 -2.22 -4.23 -19.57
N ALA A 86 -2.94 -3.86 -18.51
CA ALA A 86 -2.56 -4.28 -17.15
C ALA A 86 -2.27 -5.79 -17.24
N ARG A 87 -0.99 -6.17 -17.31
CA ARG A 87 -0.60 -7.44 -17.92
C ARG A 87 -1.19 -8.54 -17.05
N GLN A 88 -1.83 -9.53 -17.68
CA GLN A 88 -2.49 -10.70 -17.07
C GLN A 88 -1.71 -11.40 -15.95
N ALA A 89 -0.41 -11.14 -15.77
CA ALA A 89 0.37 -11.57 -14.62
C ALA A 89 -0.17 -11.09 -13.25
N PHE A 90 -0.91 -9.97 -13.19
CA PHE A 90 -1.62 -9.56 -11.96
C PHE A 90 -2.89 -10.37 -11.70
N ASN A 91 -3.62 -10.73 -12.75
CA ASN A 91 -4.87 -11.50 -12.64
C ASN A 91 -4.63 -13.01 -12.48
N SER A 92 -3.39 -13.47 -12.62
CA SER A 92 -3.02 -14.89 -12.44
C SER A 92 -2.44 -15.19 -11.05
N ARG A 93 -2.03 -14.20 -10.26
CA ARG A 93 -1.70 -14.45 -8.86
C ARG A 93 -3.03 -14.54 -8.11
N PRO A 94 -3.34 -15.67 -7.45
CA PRO A 94 -4.54 -15.75 -6.65
C PRO A 94 -4.54 -14.61 -5.63
N SER A 95 -5.73 -14.08 -5.33
CA SER A 95 -5.90 -13.07 -4.29
C SER A 95 -5.22 -13.57 -3.01
N PRO A 96 -4.71 -12.66 -2.16
CA PRO A 96 -4.13 -13.05 -0.88
C PRO A 96 -5.05 -14.05 -0.17
N GLY A 97 -4.49 -15.21 0.19
CA GLY A 97 -5.18 -16.12 1.08
C GLY A 97 -5.48 -15.36 2.38
N THR A 98 -6.73 -15.40 2.80
CA THR A 98 -7.19 -14.79 4.04
C THR A 98 -7.70 -15.88 4.95
N SER A 99 -7.46 -15.75 6.26
CA SER A 99 -7.89 -16.73 7.23
C SER A 99 -9.40 -16.83 7.28
N GLN A 100 -9.89 -18.06 7.41
CA GLN A 100 -11.31 -18.35 7.59
C GLN A 100 -11.87 -17.63 8.83
N LEU A 101 -11.05 -17.50 9.88
CA LEU A 101 -11.40 -16.80 11.11
C LEU A 101 -11.70 -15.31 10.87
N LEU A 102 -10.93 -14.61 10.04
CA LEU A 102 -11.23 -13.21 9.69
C LEU A 102 -12.54 -13.10 8.91
N VAL A 103 -12.82 -14.04 8.01
CA VAL A 103 -14.07 -14.06 7.23
C VAL A 103 -15.28 -14.21 8.14
N GLU A 104 -15.24 -15.15 9.08
CA GLU A 104 -16.31 -15.38 10.06
C GLU A 104 -16.49 -14.18 10.99
N TRP A 105 -15.40 -13.59 11.47
CA TRP A 105 -15.43 -12.36 12.27
C TRP A 105 -16.08 -11.20 11.50
N ALA A 106 -15.65 -10.96 10.27
CA ALA A 106 -16.21 -9.92 9.42
C ALA A 106 -17.72 -10.09 9.18
N GLN A 107 -18.16 -11.33 8.92
CA GLN A 107 -19.59 -11.65 8.75
C GLN A 107 -20.40 -11.35 10.02
N SER A 108 -19.88 -11.70 11.20
CA SER A 108 -20.52 -11.38 12.47
C SER A 108 -20.64 -9.87 12.73
N ALA A 109 -19.73 -9.08 12.16
CA ALA A 109 -19.75 -7.61 12.19
C ALA A 109 -20.65 -7.00 11.08
N GLY A 110 -21.20 -7.84 10.20
CA GLY A 110 -22.03 -7.48 9.05
C GLY A 110 -21.26 -6.94 7.86
N TYR A 111 -20.11 -7.56 7.59
CA TYR A 111 -19.37 -7.44 6.35
C TYR A 111 -19.50 -8.73 5.56
N ALA A 112 -19.67 -8.61 4.25
CA ALA A 112 -19.52 -9.70 3.31
C ALA A 112 -18.09 -9.76 2.77
N TYR A 113 -17.75 -10.92 2.21
CA TYR A 113 -16.41 -11.24 1.71
C TYR A 113 -16.49 -11.66 0.24
N THR A 114 -15.49 -11.26 -0.54
CA THR A 114 -15.32 -11.71 -1.92
C THR A 114 -13.84 -11.96 -2.18
N SER A 115 -13.50 -13.18 -2.60
CA SER A 115 -12.15 -13.53 -3.08
C SER A 115 -12.07 -13.43 -4.59
N ASN A 116 -10.85 -13.23 -5.11
CA ASN A 116 -10.55 -13.27 -6.54
C ASN A 116 -11.49 -12.42 -7.39
N ASP A 117 -11.62 -11.14 -7.04
CA ASP A 117 -12.26 -10.20 -7.96
C ASP A 117 -11.40 -10.01 -9.22
N HIS A 118 -11.96 -9.32 -10.22
CA HIS A 118 -11.25 -9.03 -11.48
C HIS A 118 -9.98 -8.17 -11.29
N SER A 119 -9.76 -7.60 -10.09
CA SER A 119 -8.59 -6.79 -9.74
C SER A 119 -7.52 -7.56 -8.97
N GLY A 120 -7.72 -8.85 -8.70
CA GLY A 120 -6.82 -9.68 -7.90
C GLY A 120 -6.83 -9.35 -6.41
N ALA A 121 -7.82 -8.60 -5.95
CA ALA A 121 -7.99 -8.23 -4.56
C ALA A 121 -8.84 -9.24 -3.78
N THR A 122 -8.53 -9.36 -2.50
CA THR A 122 -9.48 -9.89 -1.51
C THR A 122 -10.27 -8.72 -0.94
N ILE A 123 -11.60 -8.80 -0.92
CA ILE A 123 -12.49 -7.68 -0.59
C ILE A 123 -13.38 -8.02 0.61
N PHE A 124 -13.43 -7.11 1.57
CA PHE A 124 -14.46 -7.06 2.61
C PHE A 124 -15.33 -5.82 2.41
N TRP A 125 -16.65 -5.95 2.52
CA TRP A 125 -17.55 -4.83 2.29
C TRP A 125 -18.78 -4.88 3.20
N THR A 126 -19.29 -3.71 3.61
CA THR A 126 -20.46 -3.63 4.51
C THR A 126 -21.72 -4.14 3.81
N ASP A 127 -22.40 -5.11 4.42
CA ASP A 127 -23.61 -5.72 3.86
C ASP A 127 -24.88 -5.19 4.56
N PRO A 128 -25.90 -4.71 3.80
CA PRO A 128 -25.94 -4.52 2.34
C PRO A 128 -25.33 -3.19 1.85
N GLY A 129 -25.09 -3.12 0.53
CA GLY A 129 -24.83 -1.87 -0.19
C GLY A 129 -23.36 -1.50 -0.38
N GLY A 130 -22.44 -2.07 0.42
CA GLY A 130 -21.01 -1.85 0.26
C GLY A 130 -20.60 -0.38 0.41
N GLU A 131 -21.25 0.34 1.35
CA GLU A 131 -20.90 1.72 1.72
C GLU A 131 -19.42 1.83 2.07
N THR A 132 -18.88 0.87 2.83
CA THR A 132 -17.43 0.75 3.04
C THR A 132 -16.93 -0.54 2.41
N ARG A 133 -15.80 -0.46 1.70
CA ARG A 133 -15.09 -1.62 1.14
C ARG A 133 -13.62 -1.53 1.49
N PHE A 134 -13.03 -2.66 1.82
CA PHE A 134 -11.62 -2.84 2.10
C PHE A 134 -11.03 -3.80 1.06
N TYR A 135 -9.90 -3.42 0.47
CA TYR A 135 -9.23 -4.21 -0.56
C TYR A 135 -7.83 -4.57 -0.06
N ILE A 136 -7.54 -5.86 -0.03
CA ILE A 136 -6.22 -6.40 0.28
C ILE A 136 -5.59 -6.84 -1.03
N ARG A 137 -4.43 -6.27 -1.36
CA ARG A 137 -3.65 -6.65 -2.55
C ARG A 137 -2.23 -7.03 -2.18
N ARG A 138 -1.68 -8.02 -2.89
CA ARG A 138 -0.26 -8.33 -2.82
C ARG A 138 0.52 -7.35 -3.69
N ARG A 139 1.60 -6.80 -3.13
CA ARG A 139 2.55 -5.91 -3.80
C ARG A 139 3.62 -6.70 -4.56
N PHE A 140 4.44 -6.02 -5.34
CA PHE A 140 5.54 -6.62 -6.09
C PHE A 140 6.66 -7.20 -5.22
N ASP A 141 6.86 -6.62 -4.04
CA ASP A 141 7.82 -7.05 -3.03
C ASP A 141 7.24 -8.16 -2.12
N ASP A 142 6.18 -8.83 -2.57
CA ASP A 142 5.41 -9.86 -1.85
C ASP A 142 4.77 -9.42 -0.52
N GLY A 143 4.95 -8.16 -0.12
CA GLY A 143 4.18 -7.52 0.94
C GLY A 143 2.72 -7.27 0.54
N PHE A 144 1.97 -6.66 1.44
CA PHE A 144 0.53 -6.44 1.29
C PHE A 144 0.19 -4.97 1.47
N VAL A 145 -0.85 -4.53 0.76
CA VAL A 145 -1.44 -3.21 0.92
C VAL A 145 -2.94 -3.36 1.20
N LEU A 146 -3.40 -2.60 2.18
CA LEU A 146 -4.79 -2.39 2.50
C LEU A 146 -5.20 -1.00 2.04
N THR A 147 -6.30 -0.96 1.31
CA THR A 147 -6.97 0.28 0.92
C THR A 147 -8.44 0.19 1.25
N SER A 148 -9.11 1.33 1.33
CA SER A 148 -10.56 1.37 1.50
C SER A 148 -11.25 2.36 0.58
N THR A 149 -12.54 2.17 0.36
CA THR A 149 -13.42 3.14 -0.29
C THR A 149 -14.64 3.37 0.58
N GLN A 150 -15.12 4.61 0.60
CA GLN A 150 -16.40 4.96 1.20
C GLN A 150 -17.33 5.52 0.12
N ARG A 151 -18.55 4.99 0.02
CA ARG A 151 -19.59 5.45 -0.93
C ARG A 151 -19.10 5.54 -2.37
N ALA A 152 -18.32 4.53 -2.80
CA ALA A 152 -17.70 4.45 -4.11
C ALA A 152 -16.77 5.63 -4.47
N SER A 153 -16.16 6.27 -3.47
CA SER A 153 -15.05 7.19 -3.68
C SER A 153 -13.80 6.46 -4.21
N ASN A 154 -12.78 7.24 -4.57
CA ASN A 154 -11.46 6.69 -4.90
C ASN A 154 -10.87 5.95 -3.69
N GLU A 155 -10.19 4.82 -3.97
CA GLU A 155 -9.46 4.06 -2.97
C GLU A 155 -8.48 4.95 -2.19
N GLN A 156 -8.56 4.87 -0.87
CA GLN A 156 -7.68 5.54 0.08
C GLN A 156 -6.73 4.51 0.67
N PHE A 157 -5.46 4.89 0.81
CA PHE A 157 -4.47 4.06 1.48
C PHE A 157 -4.74 4.00 2.98
N GLU A 158 -4.77 2.79 3.53
CA GLU A 158 -4.93 2.56 4.97
C GLU A 158 -3.58 2.14 5.57
N LEU A 159 -3.01 1.04 5.06
CA LEU A 159 -1.85 0.39 5.66
C LEU A 159 -1.08 -0.44 4.63
N ALA A 160 0.23 -0.56 4.78
CA ALA A 160 1.03 -1.61 4.13
C ALA A 160 1.76 -2.43 5.18
N ALA A 161 1.93 -3.74 4.94
CA ALA A 161 2.64 -4.63 5.84
C ALA A 161 3.33 -5.75 5.06
N PRO A 162 4.50 -6.26 5.49
CA PRO A 162 5.14 -7.41 4.84
C PRO A 162 4.33 -8.72 4.99
N ALA A 163 3.55 -8.86 6.06
CA ALA A 163 2.78 -10.05 6.38
C ALA A 163 1.26 -9.80 6.28
N VAL A 164 0.51 -10.77 5.74
CA VAL A 164 -0.96 -10.64 5.61
C VAL A 164 -1.63 -10.67 6.97
N GLU A 165 -1.07 -11.41 7.92
CA GLU A 165 -1.54 -11.53 9.30
C GLU A 165 -1.61 -10.18 10.01
N THR A 166 -0.69 -9.25 9.68
CA THR A 166 -0.72 -7.87 10.18
C THR A 166 -1.91 -7.11 9.63
N ILE A 167 -2.21 -7.28 8.33
CA ILE A 167 -3.41 -6.69 7.71
C ILE A 167 -4.68 -7.28 8.34
N GLU A 168 -4.71 -8.60 8.60
CA GLU A 168 -5.85 -9.25 9.24
C GLU A 168 -6.10 -8.70 10.65
N ARG A 169 -5.06 -8.54 11.46
CA ARG A 169 -5.18 -7.96 12.82
C ARG A 169 -5.72 -6.53 12.79
N HIS A 170 -5.26 -5.71 11.84
CA HIS A 170 -5.83 -4.39 11.63
C HIS A 170 -7.33 -4.48 11.28
N LEU A 171 -7.71 -5.37 10.36
CA LEU A 171 -9.11 -5.56 9.95
C LEU A 171 -10.01 -6.09 11.07
N VAL A 172 -9.52 -6.98 11.94
CA VAL A 172 -10.27 -7.44 13.13
C VAL A 172 -10.73 -6.24 13.97
N SER A 173 -9.81 -5.31 14.24
CA SER A 173 -10.12 -4.07 14.96
C SER A 173 -11.10 -3.18 14.20
N ARG A 174 -10.94 -3.03 12.88
CA ARG A 174 -11.87 -2.24 12.04
C ARG A 174 -13.29 -2.80 12.03
N PHE A 175 -13.42 -4.13 11.99
CA PHE A 175 -14.73 -4.79 12.01
C PHE A 175 -15.37 -4.80 13.40
N ALA A 176 -14.58 -4.71 14.47
CA ALA A 176 -15.08 -4.76 15.84
C ALA A 176 -16.12 -3.69 16.17
N TRP A 177 -16.05 -2.50 15.55
CA TRP A 177 -17.10 -1.48 15.70
C TRP A 177 -18.47 -2.00 15.24
N GLY A 178 -18.52 -2.61 14.05
CA GLY A 178 -19.74 -3.20 13.50
C GLY A 178 -20.29 -4.31 14.40
N PHE A 179 -19.42 -5.19 14.88
CA PHE A 179 -19.78 -6.26 15.81
C PHE A 179 -20.37 -5.71 17.12
N ARG A 180 -19.62 -4.85 17.82
CA ARG A 180 -20.02 -4.32 19.14
C ARG A 180 -21.29 -3.49 19.06
N SER A 181 -21.46 -2.69 18.01
CA SER A 181 -22.68 -1.93 17.75
C SER A 181 -23.92 -2.84 17.60
N ARG A 182 -23.81 -3.91 16.79
CA ARG A 182 -24.90 -4.88 16.60
C ARG A 182 -25.26 -5.62 17.89
N LYS A 183 -24.27 -5.87 18.75
CA LYS A 183 -24.45 -6.49 20.08
C LYS A 183 -24.79 -5.50 21.19
N ARG A 184 -24.87 -4.20 20.89
CA ARG A 184 -25.09 -3.10 21.85
C ARG A 184 -24.06 -3.08 22.99
N LEU A 185 -22.82 -3.46 22.69
CA LEU A 185 -21.71 -3.39 23.64
C LEU A 185 -21.10 -1.97 23.65
N PRO A 186 -20.56 -1.50 24.79
CA PRO A 186 -19.92 -0.19 24.87
C PRO A 186 -18.72 -0.08 23.93
N ARG A 187 -18.35 1.14 23.51
CA ARG A 187 -17.13 1.34 22.71
C ARG A 187 -15.90 1.05 23.55
N LEU A 188 -14.89 0.38 22.98
CA LEU A 188 -13.61 0.18 23.65
C LEU A 188 -12.69 1.38 23.44
N ARG A 189 -11.88 1.70 24.45
CA ARG A 189 -10.76 2.63 24.35
C ARG A 189 -9.54 1.87 23.87
N LEU A 190 -9.15 2.10 22.63
CA LEU A 190 -7.87 1.62 22.10
C LEU A 190 -6.77 2.66 22.39
N PRO A 191 -5.55 2.20 22.72
CA PRO A 191 -4.35 3.03 22.70
C PRO A 191 -4.23 3.74 21.36
N ASN A 192 -4.00 5.05 21.41
CA ASN A 192 -3.94 5.89 20.21
C ASN A 192 -2.89 6.99 20.28
N ASP A 193 -2.33 7.25 21.47
CA ASP A 193 -1.23 8.18 21.61
C ASP A 193 0.10 7.48 21.26
N PRO A 194 1.03 8.13 20.54
CA PRO A 194 2.33 7.56 20.21
C PRO A 194 3.12 7.04 21.43
N THR A 195 2.90 7.63 22.61
CA THR A 195 3.55 7.22 23.87
C THR A 195 2.93 5.94 24.47
N GLU A 196 1.75 5.53 24.01
CA GLU A 196 1.06 4.32 24.44
C GLU A 196 1.43 3.10 23.58
N GLY A 197 2.48 3.16 22.75
CA GLY A 197 2.95 2.03 21.95
C GLY A 197 3.20 0.77 22.78
N ALA A 198 2.88 -0.40 22.22
CA ALA A 198 3.12 -1.67 22.91
C ALA A 198 4.61 -1.90 23.14
N ALA A 199 4.97 -2.50 24.28
CA ALA A 199 6.35 -2.80 24.61
C ALA A 199 7.02 -3.67 23.52
N GLY A 200 8.23 -3.29 23.12
CA GLY A 200 9.00 -3.99 22.07
C GLY A 200 8.67 -3.54 20.65
N PHE A 201 7.90 -2.47 20.49
CA PHE A 201 7.61 -1.83 19.21
C PHE A 201 7.93 -0.33 19.25
N ASP A 202 8.37 0.19 18.11
CA ASP A 202 8.65 1.60 17.90
C ASP A 202 7.89 2.12 16.68
N ILE A 203 7.41 3.36 16.75
CA ILE A 203 6.80 4.05 15.61
C ILE A 203 7.73 5.19 15.21
N SER A 204 8.18 5.18 13.96
CA SER A 204 9.07 6.22 13.45
C SER A 204 8.35 7.58 13.38
N GLU A 205 9.14 8.65 13.42
CA GLU A 205 8.69 9.93 12.92
C GLU A 205 8.30 9.85 11.44
N LYS A 206 7.61 10.89 10.98
CA LYS A 206 7.21 11.05 9.58
C LYS A 206 8.46 11.13 8.69
N ASP A 207 8.56 10.26 7.71
CA ASP A 207 9.61 10.30 6.69
C ASP A 207 9.37 11.39 5.61
N GLY A 208 10.29 11.51 4.65
CA GLY A 208 10.20 12.49 3.57
C GLY A 208 8.97 12.34 2.67
N ASP A 209 8.41 11.13 2.59
CA ASP A 209 7.22 10.81 1.78
C ASP A 209 5.92 10.97 2.58
N GLY A 210 6.04 11.23 3.88
CA GLY A 210 4.93 11.49 4.78
C GLY A 210 4.34 10.24 5.42
N PHE A 211 5.12 9.17 5.59
CA PHE A 211 4.73 7.93 6.23
C PHE A 211 5.40 7.75 7.59
N CYS A 212 4.75 6.97 8.45
CA CYS A 212 5.31 6.45 9.70
C CYS A 212 5.42 4.93 9.57
N THR A 213 6.45 4.36 10.19
CA THR A 213 6.73 2.93 10.18
C THR A 213 6.66 2.37 11.59
N LEU A 214 5.91 1.30 11.78
CA LEU A 214 5.93 0.47 12.98
C LEU A 214 7.01 -0.60 12.82
N THR A 215 7.97 -0.66 13.74
CA THR A 215 9.03 -1.67 13.79
C THR A 215 9.00 -2.45 15.09
N ASP A 216 9.49 -3.69 15.07
CA ASP A 216 9.76 -4.46 16.30
C ASP A 216 11.17 -4.17 16.88
N HIS A 217 11.48 -4.79 18.00
CA HIS A 217 12.79 -4.73 18.68
C HIS A 217 13.98 -5.22 17.83
N ALA A 218 13.73 -5.99 16.76
CA ALA A 218 14.75 -6.41 15.79
C ALA A 218 14.82 -5.44 14.59
N HIS A 219 14.19 -4.27 14.70
CA HIS A 219 14.05 -3.25 13.66
C HIS A 219 13.42 -3.77 12.37
N GLN A 220 12.63 -4.85 12.45
CA GLN A 220 11.88 -5.34 11.31
C GLN A 220 10.62 -4.52 11.12
N VAL A 221 10.30 -4.19 9.87
CA VAL A 221 9.09 -3.45 9.52
C VAL A 221 7.88 -4.35 9.73
N ILE A 222 6.96 -3.91 10.59
CA ILE A 222 5.69 -4.57 10.83
C ILE A 222 4.61 -3.98 9.94
N ALA A 223 4.52 -2.64 9.92
CA ALA A 223 3.55 -1.94 9.09
C ALA A 223 3.98 -0.49 8.79
N VAL A 224 3.39 0.08 7.74
CA VAL A 224 3.59 1.47 7.31
C VAL A 224 2.23 2.11 7.08
N ALA A 225 2.01 3.29 7.68
CA ALA A 225 0.79 4.08 7.53
C ALA A 225 1.12 5.54 7.16
N ARG A 226 0.15 6.27 6.61
CA ARG A 226 0.30 7.71 6.35
C ARG A 226 0.42 8.45 7.68
N ALA A 227 1.46 9.27 7.85
CA ALA A 227 1.66 10.11 9.02
C ALA A 227 0.58 11.22 9.07
N SER A 228 -0.58 10.85 9.59
CA SER A 228 -1.82 11.61 9.57
C SER A 228 -2.51 11.48 10.92
N ALA A 229 -3.55 12.28 11.14
CA ALA A 229 -4.34 12.25 12.37
C ALA A 229 -5.00 10.88 12.65
N THR A 230 -5.11 10.00 11.64
CA THR A 230 -5.64 8.64 11.80
C THR A 230 -4.55 7.57 11.74
N GLY A 231 -3.57 7.72 10.85
CA GLY A 231 -2.59 6.66 10.61
C GLY A 231 -1.63 6.40 11.77
N VAL A 232 -1.21 7.43 12.53
CA VAL A 232 -0.36 7.20 13.73
C VAL A 232 -1.14 6.49 14.84
N PRO A 233 -2.35 6.93 15.24
CA PRO A 233 -3.23 6.16 16.12
C PRO A 233 -3.46 4.71 15.69
N GLU A 234 -3.62 4.46 14.39
CA GLU A 234 -3.80 3.12 13.86
C GLU A 234 -2.56 2.24 14.05
N LEU A 235 -1.35 2.78 13.89
CA LEU A 235 -0.11 2.05 14.16
C LEU A 235 0.08 1.77 15.66
N VAL A 236 -0.30 2.72 16.53
CA VAL A 236 -0.29 2.51 18.00
C VAL A 236 -1.23 1.36 18.35
N ALA A 237 -2.48 1.40 17.93
CA ALA A 237 -3.44 0.33 18.16
C ALA A 237 -2.93 -1.01 17.58
N LEU A 238 -2.35 -0.98 16.37
CA LEU A 238 -1.81 -2.16 15.73
C LEU A 238 -0.66 -2.78 16.52
N SER A 239 0.22 -2.00 17.15
CA SER A 239 1.31 -2.51 17.99
C SER A 239 0.81 -3.41 19.13
N HIS A 240 -0.34 -3.07 19.74
CA HIS A 240 -1.01 -3.91 20.75
C HIS A 240 -1.66 -5.14 20.14
N LEU A 241 -2.22 -5.02 18.93
CA LEU A 241 -2.86 -6.13 18.24
C LEU A 241 -1.85 -7.16 17.73
N VAL A 242 -0.66 -6.76 17.29
CA VAL A 242 0.36 -7.72 16.81
C VAL A 242 1.13 -8.39 17.96
N SER A 243 1.14 -7.79 19.16
CA SER A 243 1.81 -8.34 20.34
C SER A 243 1.01 -9.43 21.07
N HIS A 244 -0.24 -9.69 20.67
CA HIS A 244 -1.12 -10.65 21.34
C HIS A 244 -1.64 -11.76 20.41
N PRO A 245 -2.01 -12.94 20.93
CA PRO A 245 -2.72 -13.95 20.17
C PRO A 245 -4.02 -13.40 19.56
N LEU A 246 -4.35 -13.83 18.34
CA LEU A 246 -5.57 -13.39 17.66
C LEU A 246 -6.84 -13.76 18.45
N ALA A 247 -6.83 -14.92 19.12
CA ALA A 247 -7.94 -15.35 19.98
C ALA A 247 -8.21 -14.37 21.13
N ASP A 248 -7.18 -13.85 21.78
CA ASP A 248 -7.33 -12.90 22.90
C ASP A 248 -7.89 -11.55 22.43
N ILE A 249 -7.52 -11.13 21.22
CA ILE A 249 -8.03 -9.90 20.59
C ILE A 249 -9.52 -10.02 20.29
N ILE A 250 -9.93 -11.14 19.67
CA ILE A 250 -11.34 -11.40 19.38
C ILE A 250 -12.14 -11.48 20.69
N ALA A 251 -11.65 -12.24 21.68
CA ALA A 251 -12.27 -12.35 22.99
C ALA A 251 -12.44 -10.98 23.66
N SER A 252 -11.44 -10.10 23.53
CA SER A 252 -11.50 -8.71 23.97
C SER A 252 -12.62 -7.90 23.31
N TYR A 253 -12.80 -8.03 22.01
CA TYR A 253 -13.88 -7.35 21.30
C TYR A 253 -15.27 -7.94 21.59
N GLU A 254 -15.35 -9.20 21.98
CA GLU A 254 -16.59 -9.85 22.42
C GLU A 254 -16.95 -9.53 23.87
N HIS A 255 -15.96 -9.29 24.73
CA HIS A 255 -16.18 -9.06 26.15
C HIS A 255 -16.88 -7.71 26.39
N PRO A 256 -17.92 -7.65 27.25
CA PRO A 256 -18.62 -6.39 27.53
C PRO A 256 -17.72 -5.25 27.97
N GLU A 257 -16.74 -5.55 28.83
CA GLU A 257 -15.74 -4.59 29.35
C GLU A 257 -14.44 -4.50 28.54
N GLY A 258 -14.27 -5.25 27.45
CA GLY A 258 -13.05 -5.19 26.63
C GLY A 258 -11.88 -6.08 27.07
N ARG A 259 -12.00 -6.79 28.20
CA ARG A 259 -10.95 -7.68 28.74
C ARG A 259 -10.65 -8.86 27.80
N PRO A 260 -9.40 -9.35 27.72
CA PRO A 260 -8.27 -9.00 28.60
C PRO A 260 -7.45 -7.77 28.16
N LEU A 261 -7.54 -7.34 26.90
CA LEU A 261 -6.61 -6.39 26.31
C LEU A 261 -7.05 -4.92 26.37
N PHE A 262 -8.35 -4.66 26.44
CA PHE A 262 -8.92 -3.32 26.35
C PHE A 262 -9.80 -3.01 27.55
N ALA A 263 -10.23 -1.75 27.62
CA ALA A 263 -11.22 -1.25 28.55
C ALA A 263 -12.30 -0.45 27.79
N VAL A 264 -13.44 -0.24 28.43
CA VAL A 264 -14.51 0.65 27.96
C VAL A 264 -14.26 2.10 28.34
#